data_AF-A0A2E2QU11-F1
#
_entry.id   AF-A0A2E2QU11-F1
#
_cell.length_a   1.000
_cell.length_b   1.000
_cell.length_c   1.000
_cell.angle_alpha   90.00
_cell.angle_beta   90.00
_cell.angle_gamma   90.00
#
_symmetry.space_group_name_H-M   'P 1'
#
loop_
_entity.id
_entity.type
_entity.pdbx_description
1 polymer ?
#
loop_
_entity_poly.entity_id
_entity_poly.type
_entity_poly.pdbx_seq_one_letter_code
_entity_poly.pdbx_strand_id
1 'polypeptide(L)' 'MENRMKWTDPDFKDLRLGFEVTAYVYVR' A
#
# COMPACT_ATOMS: atom_id res chain seq x y z
N MET A 1 15.16 16.44 8.07
CA MET A 1 14.09 15.54 8.52
C MET A 1 13.82 14.60 7.37
N GLU A 2 14.14 13.32 7.53
CA GLU A 2 13.98 12.33 6.47
C GLU A 2 12.48 12.01 6.37
N ASN A 3 11.81 12.50 5.31
CA ASN A 3 10.41 12.20 5.03
C ASN A 3 10.34 10.75 4.49
N ARG A 4 10.71 9.78 5.33
CA ARG A 4 10.59 8.36 4.99
C ARG A 4 9.10 8.09 4.81
N MET A 5 8.72 7.75 3.59
CA MET A 5 7.38 7.28 3.31
C MET A 5 7.05 6.15 4.29
N LYS A 6 6.18 6.44 5.26
CA LYS A 6 5.67 5.41 6.15
C LYS A 6 4.52 4.76 5.41
N TRP A 7 4.77 3.61 4.83
CA TRP A 7 3.73 2.73 4.33
C TRP A 7 2.89 2.25 5.53
N THR A 8 1.89 3.03 5.94
CA THR A 8 1.00 2.65 7.05
C THR A 8 -0.21 1.92 6.50
N ASP A 9 -0.87 2.51 5.52
CA ASP A 9 -2.14 2.03 4.99
C ASP A 9 -2.07 1.94 3.46
N PRO A 10 -2.43 0.80 2.85
CA PRO A 10 -2.47 0.67 1.41
C PRO A 10 -3.73 1.34 0.84
N ASP A 11 -3.56 2.02 -0.30
CA ASP A 11 -4.66 2.63 -1.04
C ASP A 11 -5.63 1.59 -1.62
N PHE A 12 -5.17 0.34 -1.81
CA PHE A 12 -5.98 -0.74 -2.36
C PHE A 12 -5.76 -2.06 -1.62
N LYS A 13 -6.86 -2.77 -1.34
CA LYS A 13 -6.88 -4.13 -0.78
C LYS A 13 -7.93 -4.96 -1.55
N ASP A 14 -7.56 -6.14 -2.03
CA ASP A 14 -8.42 -7.02 -2.80
C ASP A 14 -8.12 -8.50 -2.52
N LEU A 15 -9.11 -9.38 -2.61
CA LEU A 15 -8.94 -10.81 -2.39
C LEU A 15 -8.95 -11.55 -3.74
N ARG A 16 -7.81 -12.14 -4.12
CA ARG A 16 -7.67 -12.89 -5.37
C ARG A 16 -7.20 -14.30 -5.13
N LEU A 17 -7.99 -15.28 -5.57
CA LEU A 17 -7.66 -16.71 -5.45
C LEU A 17 -7.35 -17.15 -4.00
N GLY A 18 -7.95 -16.48 -3.01
CA GLY A 18 -7.72 -16.74 -1.59
C GLY A 18 -6.54 -15.99 -0.96
N PHE A 19 -5.89 -15.08 -1.71
CA PHE A 19 -4.79 -14.24 -1.20
C PHE A 19 -5.22 -12.77 -1.14
N GLU A 20 -4.82 -12.08 -0.07
CA GLU A 20 -4.97 -10.62 0.03
C GLU A 20 -3.85 -9.93 -0.78
N VAL A 21 -4.26 -9.15 -1.77
CA VAL A 21 -3.40 -8.33 -2.62
C VAL A 21 -3.55 -6.89 -2.17
N THR A 22 -2.45 -6.24 -1.80
CA THR A 22 -2.44 -4.83 -1.38
C THR A 22 -1.53 -4.00 -2.28
N ALA A 23 -1.92 -2.76 -2.58
CA ALA A 23 -1.11 -1.83 -3.34
C ALA A 23 -1.03 -0.48 -2.64
N TYR A 24 0.14 0.16 -2.73
CA TYR A 24 0.40 1.46 -2.17
C TYR A 24 0.76 2.45 -3.28
N VAL A 25 0.24 3.67 -3.21
CA VAL A 25 0.49 4.71 -4.20
C VAL A 25 1.44 5.75 -3.63
N TYR A 26 2.48 6.09 -4.40
CA TYR A 26 3.34 7.24 -4.12
C TYR A 26 3.10 8.33 -5.15
N VAL A 27 2.65 9.49 -4.68
CA VAL A 27 2.55 10.71 -5.50
C VAL A 27 3.70 11.63 -5.11
N ARG A 28 4.49 12.06 -6.10
CA ARG A 28 5.64 12.97 -5.95
C ARG A 28 5.23 14.42 -6.15
#